data_AF-A0A520ITK0-F1
#
_entry.id   AF-A0A520ITK0-F1
#
_cell.length_a   1.000
_cell.length_b   1.000
_cell.length_c   1.000
_cell.angle_alpha   90.00
_cell.angle_beta   90.00
_cell.angle_gamma   90.00
#
_symmetry.space_group_name_H-M   'P 1'
#
loop_
_entity.id
_entity.type
_entity.pdbx_description
1 polymer ?
#
loop_
_entity_poly.entity_id
_entity_poly.type
_entity_poly.pdbx_seq_one_letter_code
_entity_poly.pdbx_strand_id
1 'polypeptide(L)'
;DAAGRKPGARVEVSANSGSGPNPQRQEGPHAHWVGFSGDGRWLYQTDLGTDEVLAFAIVGDAELGPPRRAYAAPPGSGPRHLLLHPRLDRVAYLASELASTLTTLDRAGGAFGDPRTVSTLPDGWHGENIVAHLGVNRAADRLYVSNRGHDSIAVFALDAAGVPTLLQHVPAGGTFPRFFLLLEDERLMMVANEKSQTVSALAIGDDGRLSTTGVTLPIPGVAYLLRVDHPNPLSG
;
A
#
# COMPACT_ATOMS: atom_id res chain seq x y z
N ASP A 1 22.27 -10.20 4.05
CA ASP A 1 21.97 -9.92 5.47
C ASP A 1 22.73 -8.67 5.92
N ALA A 2 22.68 -8.31 7.20
CA ALA A 2 23.39 -7.14 7.74
C ALA A 2 24.92 -7.17 7.57
N ALA A 3 25.49 -8.33 7.17
CA ALA A 3 26.90 -8.51 6.85
C ALA A 3 27.18 -8.51 5.32
N GLY A 4 26.21 -8.10 4.49
CA GLY A 4 26.36 -8.07 3.03
C GLY A 4 26.43 -9.46 2.38
N ARG A 5 26.15 -10.55 3.11
CA ARG A 5 26.07 -11.89 2.53
C ARG A 5 24.85 -11.95 1.63
N LYS A 6 25.05 -12.34 0.38
CA LYS A 6 23.96 -12.63 -0.56
C LYS A 6 23.08 -13.72 0.06
N PRO A 7 21.73 -13.62 -0.02
CA PRO A 7 20.86 -14.73 0.33
C PRO A 7 21.37 -16.02 -0.35
N GLY A 8 21.39 -17.13 0.38
CA GLY A 8 21.87 -18.42 -0.13
C GLY A 8 21.13 -18.86 -1.41
N ALA A 9 21.76 -19.74 -2.19
CA ALA A 9 21.40 -20.11 -3.55
C ALA A 9 20.04 -20.82 -3.75
N ARG A 10 19.21 -20.99 -2.73
CA ARG A 10 17.92 -21.68 -2.87
C ARG A 10 16.87 -20.67 -3.33
N VAL A 11 16.56 -20.71 -4.62
CA VAL A 11 15.44 -19.97 -5.23
C VAL A 11 14.25 -20.90 -5.28
N GLU A 12 13.13 -20.48 -4.70
CA GLU A 12 11.83 -21.10 -4.89
C GLU A 12 11.01 -20.25 -5.84
N VAL A 13 10.36 -20.88 -6.83
CA VAL A 13 9.52 -20.21 -7.82
C VAL A 13 8.09 -20.69 -7.66
N SER A 14 7.21 -19.78 -7.24
CA SER A 14 5.76 -20.01 -7.23
C SER A 14 5.12 -19.17 -8.33
N ALA A 15 4.47 -19.83 -9.29
CA ALA A 15 3.74 -19.18 -10.37
C ALA A 15 2.23 -19.20 -10.05
N ASN A 16 1.62 -18.01 -10.06
CA ASN A 16 0.17 -17.88 -9.93
C ASN A 16 -0.52 -18.29 -11.24
N SER A 17 -1.82 -18.55 -11.17
CA SER A 17 -2.66 -18.83 -12.35
C SER A 17 -4.05 -18.22 -12.19
N GLY A 18 -4.76 -18.05 -13.30
CA GLY A 18 -6.08 -17.42 -13.34
C GLY A 18 -6.06 -16.04 -14.01
N SER A 19 -7.22 -15.41 -14.04
CA SER A 19 -7.48 -14.11 -14.66
C SER A 19 -8.70 -13.45 -14.00
N GLY A 20 -8.90 -12.17 -14.26
CA GLY A 20 -10.03 -11.38 -13.78
C GLY A 20 -10.90 -10.86 -14.93
N PRO A 21 -12.01 -10.17 -14.64
CA PRO A 21 -12.97 -9.76 -15.64
C PRO A 21 -12.50 -8.60 -16.55
N ASN A 22 -11.45 -7.86 -16.17
CA ASN A 22 -10.92 -6.78 -17.00
C ASN A 22 -9.88 -7.30 -18.02
N PRO A 23 -10.21 -7.42 -19.32
CA PRO A 23 -9.32 -8.06 -20.29
C PRO A 23 -8.06 -7.25 -20.62
N GLN A 24 -8.02 -5.95 -20.29
CA GLN A 24 -6.85 -5.10 -20.49
C GLN A 24 -5.89 -5.08 -19.30
N ARG A 25 -6.35 -5.48 -18.10
CA ARG A 25 -5.60 -5.34 -16.85
C ARG A 25 -5.49 -6.63 -16.05
N GLN A 26 -6.24 -7.67 -16.41
CA GLN A 26 -6.40 -8.92 -15.67
C GLN A 26 -6.43 -10.12 -16.63
N GLU A 27 -5.67 -10.05 -17.72
CA GLU A 27 -5.47 -11.12 -18.69
C GLU A 27 -4.74 -12.34 -18.11
N GLY A 28 -4.05 -12.15 -17.00
CA GLY A 28 -3.33 -13.16 -16.24
C GLY A 28 -2.90 -12.62 -14.88
N PRO A 29 -2.13 -13.39 -14.09
CA PRO A 29 -1.69 -12.98 -12.76
C PRO A 29 -0.72 -11.81 -12.78
N HIS A 30 -0.93 -10.86 -11.86
CA HIS A 30 -0.12 -9.65 -11.71
C HIS A 30 0.20 -9.41 -10.23
N ALA A 31 1.14 -10.21 -9.71
CA ALA A 31 1.67 -10.06 -8.35
C ALA A 31 2.20 -8.63 -8.13
N HIS A 32 1.70 -7.94 -7.10
CA HIS A 32 1.98 -6.50 -6.96
C HIS A 32 2.58 -6.10 -5.60
N TRP A 33 2.28 -6.82 -4.53
CA TRP A 33 2.85 -6.53 -3.21
C TRP A 33 3.09 -7.83 -2.46
N VAL A 34 4.16 -7.85 -1.65
CA VAL A 34 4.43 -8.91 -0.68
C VAL A 34 4.76 -8.32 0.67
N GLY A 35 4.40 -9.02 1.74
CA GLY A 35 4.79 -8.64 3.09
C GLY A 35 4.54 -9.72 4.12
N PHE A 36 5.33 -9.66 5.18
CA PHE A 36 5.34 -10.62 6.26
C PHE A 36 4.33 -10.22 7.34
N SER A 37 3.72 -11.21 7.99
CA SER A 37 3.01 -10.97 9.24
C SER A 37 3.98 -10.61 10.37
N GLY A 38 3.53 -9.81 11.34
CA GLY A 38 4.36 -9.41 12.48
C GLY A 38 4.83 -10.57 13.37
N ASP A 39 4.11 -11.70 13.35
CA ASP A 39 4.49 -12.94 14.03
C ASP A 39 5.43 -13.84 13.20
N GLY A 40 5.81 -13.41 11.98
CA GLY A 40 6.72 -14.13 11.09
C GLY A 40 6.19 -15.46 10.54
N ARG A 41 4.90 -15.78 10.74
CA ARG A 41 4.30 -17.07 10.32
C ARG A 41 3.75 -17.07 8.90
N TRP A 42 3.51 -15.91 8.31
CA TRP A 42 2.88 -15.76 7.01
C TRP A 42 3.62 -14.75 6.13
N LEU A 43 3.76 -15.08 4.85
CA LEU A 43 3.98 -14.11 3.79
C LEU A 43 2.68 -13.96 3.02
N TYR A 44 2.23 -12.72 2.85
CA TYR A 44 1.07 -12.39 2.03
C TYR A 44 1.52 -11.80 0.69
N GLN A 45 0.76 -12.08 -0.35
CA GLN A 45 0.96 -11.53 -1.68
C GLN A 45 -0.37 -11.06 -2.25
N THR A 46 -0.43 -9.83 -2.74
CA THR A 46 -1.57 -9.37 -3.55
C THR A 46 -1.34 -9.71 -5.01
N ASP A 47 -2.41 -10.07 -5.71
CA ASP A 47 -2.39 -10.30 -7.14
C ASP A 47 -3.55 -9.54 -7.79
N LEU A 48 -3.20 -8.51 -8.55
CA LEU A 48 -4.15 -7.63 -9.22
C LEU A 48 -4.93 -8.40 -10.30
N GLY A 49 -4.23 -9.28 -11.00
CA GLY A 49 -4.72 -9.95 -12.19
C GLY A 49 -5.73 -11.06 -11.90
N THR A 50 -5.70 -11.61 -10.69
CA THR A 50 -6.58 -12.72 -10.26
C THR A 50 -7.63 -12.31 -9.24
N ASP A 51 -7.64 -11.05 -8.79
CA ASP A 51 -8.49 -10.56 -7.70
C ASP A 51 -8.27 -11.29 -6.36
N GLU A 52 -7.01 -11.61 -6.05
CA GLU A 52 -6.68 -12.43 -4.88
C GLU A 52 -5.64 -11.80 -3.95
N VAL A 53 -5.73 -12.18 -2.67
CA VAL A 53 -4.60 -12.15 -1.75
C VAL A 53 -4.23 -13.60 -1.45
N LEU A 54 -2.99 -13.97 -1.73
CA LEU A 54 -2.42 -15.26 -1.37
C LEU A 54 -1.70 -15.16 -0.03
N ALA A 55 -1.67 -16.28 0.71
CA ALA A 55 -0.82 -16.47 1.88
C ALA A 55 0.04 -17.71 1.70
N PHE A 56 1.27 -17.59 2.17
CA PHE A 56 2.26 -18.66 2.24
C PHE A 56 2.63 -18.84 3.70
N ALA A 57 2.51 -20.07 4.23
CA ALA A 57 3.00 -20.37 5.57
C ALA A 57 4.52 -20.27 5.57
N ILE A 58 5.11 -19.73 6.63
CA ILE A 58 6.56 -19.79 6.82
C ILE A 58 6.84 -20.97 7.74
N VAL A 59 7.59 -21.94 7.24
CA VAL A 59 7.86 -23.23 7.90
C VAL A 59 9.37 -23.46 8.02
N GLY A 60 9.77 -24.23 9.05
CA GLY A 60 11.17 -24.56 9.28
C GLY A 60 12.09 -23.32 9.35
N ASP A 61 13.22 -23.40 8.65
CA ASP A 61 14.22 -22.32 8.57
C ASP A 61 13.89 -21.30 7.46
N ALA A 62 12.68 -20.72 7.54
CA ALA A 62 12.16 -19.70 6.61
C ALA A 62 11.84 -20.20 5.18
N GLU A 63 11.35 -21.43 5.05
CA GLU A 63 10.81 -21.95 3.79
C GLU A 63 9.34 -21.53 3.61
N LEU A 64 8.91 -21.33 2.36
CA LEU A 64 7.51 -21.05 2.06
C LEU A 64 6.75 -22.38 1.87
N GLY A 65 5.65 -22.52 2.59
CA GLY A 65 4.65 -23.54 2.30
C GLY A 65 3.88 -23.19 1.01
N PRO A 66 3.09 -24.15 0.47
CA PRO A 66 2.33 -23.92 -0.74
C PRO A 66 1.38 -22.72 -0.61
N PRO A 67 1.16 -21.95 -1.69
CA PRO A 67 0.23 -20.82 -1.68
C PRO A 67 -1.18 -21.31 -1.37
N ARG A 68 -1.91 -20.51 -0.61
CA ARG A 68 -3.36 -20.62 -0.46
C ARG A 68 -4.01 -19.27 -0.62
N ARG A 69 -5.24 -19.26 -1.12
CA ARG A 69 -6.04 -18.03 -1.17
C ARG A 69 -6.39 -17.59 0.26
N ALA A 70 -5.87 -16.44 0.66
CA ALA A 70 -6.16 -15.79 1.93
C ALA A 70 -7.42 -14.92 1.83
N TYR A 71 -7.68 -14.33 0.66
CA TYR A 71 -8.85 -13.51 0.37
C TYR A 71 -9.18 -13.56 -1.13
N ALA A 72 -10.47 -13.60 -1.45
CA ALA A 72 -10.98 -13.36 -2.80
C ALA A 72 -11.65 -11.97 -2.81
N ALA A 73 -11.06 -11.01 -3.53
CA ALA A 73 -11.66 -9.71 -3.70
C ALA A 73 -12.85 -9.78 -4.67
N PRO A 74 -13.77 -8.80 -4.65
CA PRO A 74 -14.81 -8.71 -5.67
C PRO A 74 -14.20 -8.70 -7.07
N PRO A 75 -14.80 -9.39 -8.06
CA PRO A 75 -14.27 -9.42 -9.42
C PRO A 75 -14.05 -8.02 -10.00
N GLY A 76 -12.88 -7.78 -10.58
CA GLY A 76 -12.48 -6.49 -11.15
C GLY A 76 -11.94 -5.49 -10.13
N SER A 77 -11.65 -5.91 -8.89
CA SER A 77 -11.12 -5.01 -7.85
C SER A 77 -9.65 -4.67 -8.07
N GLY A 78 -8.85 -5.64 -8.48
CA GLY A 78 -7.41 -5.53 -8.64
C GLY A 78 -6.66 -5.24 -7.33
N PRO A 79 -6.59 -6.18 -6.36
CA PRO A 79 -5.77 -6.08 -5.16
C PRO A 79 -4.33 -5.64 -5.47
N ARG A 80 -3.90 -4.52 -4.90
CA ARG A 80 -2.60 -3.91 -5.23
C ARG A 80 -1.65 -3.93 -4.06
N HIS A 81 -1.96 -3.19 -3.00
CA HIS A 81 -1.14 -3.15 -1.79
C HIS A 81 -1.98 -3.60 -0.60
N LEU A 82 -1.34 -4.29 0.33
CA LEU A 82 -1.92 -4.70 1.61
C LEU A 82 -1.10 -4.06 2.74
N LEU A 83 -1.78 -3.59 3.78
CA LEU A 83 -1.13 -3.12 5.01
C LEU A 83 -1.71 -3.91 6.18
N LEU A 84 -0.84 -4.55 6.95
CA LEU A 84 -1.21 -5.13 8.24
C LEU A 84 -1.12 -4.02 9.29
N HIS A 85 -2.16 -3.80 10.08
CA HIS A 85 -2.17 -2.73 11.05
C HIS A 85 -1.07 -2.97 12.10
N PRO A 86 -0.17 -2.00 12.34
CA PRO A 86 1.06 -2.25 13.11
C PRO A 86 0.83 -2.46 14.62
N ARG A 87 -0.38 -2.16 15.12
CA ARG A 87 -0.76 -2.30 16.54
C ARG A 87 -1.97 -3.20 16.79
N LEU A 88 -2.65 -3.65 15.74
CA LEU A 88 -3.90 -4.42 15.85
C LEU A 88 -3.74 -5.68 15.01
N ASP A 89 -3.37 -6.78 15.66
CA ASP A 89 -2.95 -8.01 14.96
C ASP A 89 -4.02 -8.60 14.03
N ARG A 90 -5.30 -8.28 14.27
CA ARG A 90 -6.42 -8.76 13.46
C ARG A 90 -6.82 -7.83 12.31
N VAL A 91 -6.25 -6.64 12.20
CA VAL A 91 -6.72 -5.66 11.20
C VAL A 91 -5.74 -5.57 10.04
N ALA A 92 -6.26 -5.62 8.82
CA ALA A 92 -5.53 -5.32 7.60
C ALA A 92 -6.34 -4.41 6.67
N TYR A 93 -5.64 -3.68 5.81
CA TYR A 93 -6.23 -2.82 4.80
C TYR A 93 -5.74 -3.20 3.42
N LEU A 94 -6.67 -3.48 2.52
CA LEU A 94 -6.40 -3.79 1.13
C LEU A 94 -6.78 -2.58 0.26
N ALA A 95 -5.80 -2.07 -0.48
CA ALA A 95 -6.04 -1.14 -1.57
C ALA A 95 -6.28 -1.92 -2.86
N SER A 96 -7.44 -1.69 -3.48
CA SER A 96 -7.83 -2.29 -4.75
C SER A 96 -7.71 -1.25 -5.86
N GLU A 97 -6.77 -1.49 -6.78
CA GLU A 97 -6.35 -0.55 -7.81
C GLU A 97 -7.50 -0.21 -8.77
N LEU A 98 -8.14 -1.22 -9.34
CA LEU A 98 -9.12 -1.04 -10.41
C LEU A 98 -10.47 -0.55 -9.88
N ALA A 99 -10.84 -0.95 -8.66
CA ALA A 99 -12.06 -0.51 -8.01
C ALA A 99 -11.96 0.86 -7.32
N SER A 100 -10.75 1.41 -7.10
CA SER A 100 -10.53 2.62 -6.31
C SER A 100 -11.11 2.54 -4.90
N THR A 101 -10.82 1.44 -4.20
CA THR A 101 -11.35 1.18 -2.86
C THR A 101 -10.28 0.84 -1.83
N LEU A 102 -10.63 1.11 -0.58
CA LEU A 102 -9.94 0.67 0.62
C LEU A 102 -10.85 -0.32 1.35
N THR A 103 -10.40 -1.56 1.52
CA THR A 103 -11.15 -2.60 2.24
C THR A 103 -10.46 -2.94 3.55
N THR A 104 -11.17 -2.77 4.67
CA THR A 104 -10.74 -3.28 5.98
C THR A 104 -11.07 -4.76 6.05
N LEU A 105 -10.12 -5.56 6.51
CA LEU A 105 -10.19 -7.01 6.58
C LEU A 105 -9.83 -7.51 7.97
N ASP A 106 -10.58 -8.48 8.47
CA ASP A 106 -10.27 -9.20 9.70
C ASP A 106 -9.36 -10.39 9.41
N ARG A 107 -8.23 -10.48 10.11
CA ARG A 107 -7.18 -11.47 9.92
C ARG A 107 -7.28 -12.56 10.98
N ALA A 108 -7.42 -13.81 10.53
CA ALA A 108 -7.43 -14.98 11.40
C ALA A 108 -6.79 -16.17 10.69
N GLY A 109 -5.85 -16.86 11.35
CA GLY A 109 -5.24 -18.09 10.81
C GLY A 109 -4.62 -17.92 9.42
N GLY A 110 -4.09 -16.74 9.11
CA GLY A 110 -3.52 -16.40 7.80
C GLY A 110 -4.51 -16.26 6.65
N ALA A 111 -5.81 -16.21 6.93
CA ALA A 111 -6.86 -15.80 6.00
C ALA A 111 -7.43 -14.42 6.41
N PHE A 112 -8.21 -13.83 5.52
CA PHE A 112 -8.90 -12.57 5.73
C PHE A 112 -10.41 -12.72 5.52
N GLY A 113 -11.21 -12.07 6.38
CA GLY A 113 -12.67 -12.09 6.35
C GLY A 113 -13.28 -10.73 6.72
N ASP A 114 -14.60 -10.73 6.91
CA ASP A 114 -15.41 -9.57 7.34
C ASP A 114 -15.10 -8.25 6.59
N PRO A 115 -15.11 -8.25 5.24
CA PRO A 115 -14.69 -7.10 4.47
C PRO A 115 -15.61 -5.89 4.68
N ARG A 116 -15.01 -4.73 4.95
CA ARG A 116 -15.70 -3.44 4.96
C ARG A 116 -15.01 -2.49 4.02
N THR A 117 -15.70 -2.12 2.96
CA THR A 117 -15.12 -1.37 1.84
C THR A 117 -15.63 0.06 1.84
N VAL A 118 -14.72 1.01 1.61
CA VAL A 118 -15.02 2.42 1.35
C VAL A 118 -14.33 2.86 0.05
N SER A 119 -14.90 3.88 -0.59
CA SER A 119 -14.28 4.56 -1.73
C SER A 119 -13.04 5.34 -1.28
N THR A 120 -12.01 5.41 -2.13
CA THR A 120 -10.87 6.32 -1.95
C THR A 120 -11.03 7.63 -2.71
N LEU A 121 -12.19 7.86 -3.30
CA LEU A 121 -12.54 9.00 -4.13
C LEU A 121 -13.71 9.80 -3.53
N PRO A 122 -13.81 11.11 -3.85
CA PRO A 122 -14.97 11.90 -3.46
C PRO A 122 -16.28 11.35 -4.01
N ASP A 123 -17.37 11.52 -3.25
CA ASP A 123 -18.71 11.15 -3.70
C ASP A 123 -19.07 11.90 -5.00
N GLY A 124 -19.62 11.16 -5.96
CA GLY A 124 -20.00 11.71 -7.27
C GLY A 124 -18.82 12.05 -8.19
N TRP A 125 -17.58 11.73 -7.81
CA TRP A 125 -16.46 11.85 -8.75
C TRP A 125 -16.56 10.80 -9.86
N HIS A 126 -16.26 11.23 -11.08
CA HIS A 126 -16.27 10.40 -12.27
C HIS A 126 -14.98 10.61 -13.06
N GLY A 127 -14.42 9.53 -13.57
CA GLY A 127 -13.18 9.55 -14.35
C GLY A 127 -12.41 8.25 -14.20
N GLU A 128 -11.35 8.10 -14.98
CA GLU A 128 -10.43 6.99 -14.79
C GLU A 128 -9.58 7.22 -13.53
N ASN A 129 -9.60 6.27 -12.61
CA ASN A 129 -8.73 6.29 -11.45
C ASN A 129 -8.22 4.90 -11.12
N ILE A 130 -6.97 4.85 -10.67
CA ILE A 130 -6.36 3.65 -10.14
C ILE A 130 -5.59 3.98 -8.85
N VAL A 131 -5.89 3.25 -7.76
CA VAL A 131 -5.16 3.41 -6.48
C VAL A 131 -3.70 2.96 -6.64
N ALA A 132 -2.76 3.60 -5.93
CA ALA A 132 -1.34 3.28 -6.03
C ALA A 132 -0.72 2.80 -4.72
N HIS A 133 -0.58 3.68 -3.73
CA HIS A 133 0.11 3.38 -2.48
C HIS A 133 -0.82 3.59 -1.29
N LEU A 134 -0.57 2.85 -0.21
CA LEU A 134 -1.27 2.99 1.05
C LEU A 134 -0.27 2.89 2.19
N GLY A 135 -0.46 3.69 3.24
CA GLY A 135 0.47 3.82 4.35
C GLY A 135 -0.24 4.32 5.59
N VAL A 136 0.35 4.05 6.76
CA VAL A 136 -0.19 4.44 8.07
C VAL A 136 0.87 5.25 8.82
N ASN A 137 0.45 6.24 9.62
CA ASN A 137 1.38 6.95 10.48
C ASN A 137 1.90 6.08 11.64
N ARG A 138 2.95 6.54 12.33
CA ARG A 138 3.58 5.88 13.48
C ARG A 138 2.61 5.65 14.63
N ALA A 139 1.65 6.55 14.83
CA ALA A 139 0.61 6.41 15.83
C ALA A 139 -0.42 5.32 15.49
N ALA A 140 -0.46 4.87 14.23
CA ALA A 140 -1.40 3.90 13.70
C ALA A 140 -2.86 4.34 13.83
N ASP A 141 -3.11 5.65 13.73
CA ASP A 141 -4.44 6.25 13.84
C ASP A 141 -4.83 7.06 12.59
N ARG A 142 -3.92 7.17 11.61
CA ARG A 142 -4.15 7.78 10.30
C ARG A 142 -3.65 6.91 9.17
N LEU A 143 -4.51 6.71 8.18
CA LEU A 143 -4.21 5.96 6.97
C LEU A 143 -4.32 6.87 5.74
N TYR A 144 -3.36 6.74 4.83
CA TYR A 144 -3.22 7.55 3.63
C TYR A 144 -3.27 6.64 2.40
N VAL A 145 -4.00 7.05 1.36
CA VAL A 145 -4.09 6.30 0.09
C VAL A 145 -3.88 7.25 -1.08
N SER A 146 -3.02 6.90 -2.03
CA SER A 146 -2.82 7.70 -3.25
C SER A 146 -3.69 7.22 -4.41
N ASN A 147 -4.28 8.18 -5.12
CA ASN A 147 -5.16 7.97 -6.27
C ASN A 147 -4.53 8.55 -7.54
N ARG A 148 -4.29 7.73 -8.56
CA ARG A 148 -3.76 8.15 -9.86
C ARG A 148 -4.92 8.33 -10.85
N GLY A 149 -5.10 9.54 -11.36
CA GLY A 149 -6.29 9.94 -12.12
C GLY A 149 -7.01 11.09 -11.43
N HIS A 150 -7.51 10.86 -10.21
CA HIS A 150 -7.98 11.96 -9.34
C HIS A 150 -6.81 12.79 -8.77
N ASP A 151 -5.58 12.26 -8.82
CA ASP A 151 -4.33 12.94 -8.47
C ASP A 151 -4.33 13.52 -7.04
N SER A 152 -4.82 12.70 -6.11
CA SER A 152 -4.98 13.06 -4.70
C SER A 152 -4.38 12.04 -3.74
N ILE A 153 -4.20 12.49 -2.50
CA ILE A 153 -4.07 11.64 -1.32
C ILE A 153 -5.40 11.68 -0.54
N ALA A 154 -6.03 10.53 -0.35
CA ALA A 154 -7.14 10.34 0.57
C ALA A 154 -6.59 10.08 1.99
N VAL A 155 -7.12 10.76 3.00
CA VAL A 155 -6.70 10.64 4.40
C VAL A 155 -7.86 10.12 5.23
N PHE A 156 -7.62 9.08 6.02
CA PHE A 156 -8.61 8.45 6.89
C PHE A 156 -8.15 8.53 8.35
N ALA A 157 -9.08 8.83 9.27
CA ALA A 157 -8.92 8.53 10.69
C ALA A 157 -9.26 7.07 10.93
N LEU A 158 -8.48 6.40 11.78
CA LEU A 158 -8.78 5.06 12.26
C LEU A 158 -9.32 5.16 13.68
N ASP A 159 -10.45 4.51 13.94
CA ASP A 159 -10.94 4.36 15.32
C ASP A 159 -10.13 3.30 16.10
N ALA A 160 -10.51 3.06 17.36
CA ALA A 160 -9.82 2.08 18.21
C ALA A 160 -9.91 0.63 17.70
N ALA A 161 -10.89 0.33 16.84
CA ALA A 161 -11.04 -0.97 16.18
C ALA A 161 -10.37 -1.00 14.79
N GLY A 162 -9.73 0.10 14.37
CA GLY A 162 -9.09 0.24 13.07
C GLY A 162 -10.07 0.54 11.92
N VAL A 163 -11.30 0.96 12.20
CA VAL A 163 -12.28 1.28 11.15
C VAL A 163 -11.95 2.66 10.56
N PRO A 164 -11.80 2.78 9.22
CA PRO A 164 -11.44 4.03 8.58
C PRO A 164 -12.66 4.96 8.40
N THR A 165 -12.48 6.23 8.74
CA THR A 165 -13.40 7.33 8.40
C THR A 165 -12.64 8.36 7.57
N LEU A 166 -13.15 8.67 6.37
CA LEU A 166 -12.54 9.66 5.49
C LEU A 166 -12.50 11.05 6.16
N LEU A 167 -11.32 11.68 6.19
CA LEU A 167 -11.11 13.02 6.71
C LEU A 167 -10.97 14.07 5.61
N GLN A 168 -10.27 13.72 4.52
CA GLN A 168 -10.05 14.63 3.40
C GLN A 168 -9.58 13.90 2.14
N HIS A 169 -9.72 14.57 1.01
CA HIS A 169 -8.90 14.37 -0.17
C HIS A 169 -8.07 15.63 -0.39
N VAL A 170 -6.75 15.49 -0.64
CA VAL A 170 -5.85 16.62 -0.93
C VAL A 170 -5.15 16.42 -2.26
N PRO A 171 -4.96 17.47 -3.09
CA PRO A 171 -4.13 17.37 -4.27
C PRO A 171 -2.72 16.90 -3.94
N ALA A 172 -2.20 15.95 -4.72
CA ALA A 172 -0.86 15.41 -4.51
C ALA A 172 0.25 16.43 -4.82
N GLY A 173 -0.04 17.51 -5.56
CA GLY A 173 0.96 18.48 -6.03
C GLY A 173 1.64 18.10 -7.36
N GLY A 174 1.12 17.09 -8.04
CA GLY A 174 1.53 16.62 -9.36
C GLY A 174 0.50 15.61 -9.89
N THR A 175 0.82 14.90 -10.97
CA THR A 175 -0.09 13.93 -11.61
C THR A 175 0.41 12.50 -11.46
N PHE A 176 -0.52 11.57 -11.23
CA PHE A 176 -0.29 10.15 -10.96
C PHE A 176 0.64 9.93 -9.74
N PRO A 177 0.20 10.26 -8.51
CA PRO A 177 0.94 9.99 -7.27
C PRO A 177 1.10 8.48 -7.04
N ARG A 178 2.25 7.95 -7.46
CA ARG A 178 2.55 6.50 -7.48
C ARG A 178 2.97 5.98 -6.12
N PHE A 179 3.62 6.82 -5.33
CA PHE A 179 4.14 6.50 -4.01
C PHE A 179 4.21 7.76 -3.14
N PHE A 180 4.17 7.59 -1.82
CA PHE A 180 4.47 8.67 -0.88
C PHE A 180 5.31 8.14 0.28
N LEU A 181 6.12 9.01 0.86
CA LEU A 181 6.93 8.75 2.04
C LEU A 181 6.48 9.68 3.17
N LEU A 182 6.12 9.10 4.31
CA LEU A 182 5.80 9.84 5.53
C LEU A 182 7.10 10.17 6.28
N LEU A 183 7.40 11.46 6.39
CA LEU A 183 8.51 12.04 7.15
C LEU A 183 7.90 12.78 8.35
N GLU A 184 7.39 12.01 9.31
CA GLU A 184 6.60 12.53 10.42
C GLU A 184 7.38 13.45 11.36
N ASP A 185 8.68 13.20 11.55
CA ASP A 185 9.53 14.04 12.42
C ASP A 185 9.74 15.43 11.80
N GLU A 186 9.74 15.48 10.47
CA GLU A 186 9.79 16.69 9.66
C GLU A 186 8.39 17.28 9.40
N ARG A 187 7.32 16.61 9.84
CA ARG A 187 5.91 16.92 9.54
C ARG A 187 5.65 17.12 8.04
N LEU A 188 6.24 16.24 7.22
CA LEU A 188 6.12 16.27 5.77
C LEU A 188 5.70 14.90 5.20
N MET A 189 4.94 14.94 4.12
CA MET A 189 4.76 13.81 3.22
C MET A 189 5.38 14.18 1.88
N MET A 190 6.33 13.37 1.41
CA MET A 190 6.90 13.49 0.08
C MET A 190 6.12 12.60 -0.88
N VAL A 191 5.67 13.14 -2.01
CA VAL A 191 4.83 12.38 -2.97
C VAL A 191 5.55 12.28 -4.32
N ALA A 192 5.75 11.05 -4.80
CA ALA A 192 6.29 10.76 -6.13
C ALA A 192 5.18 10.76 -7.18
N ASN A 193 5.14 11.79 -8.02
CA ASN A 193 4.17 11.96 -9.08
C ASN A 193 4.77 11.48 -10.41
N GLU A 194 4.37 10.27 -10.82
CA GLU A 194 5.00 9.51 -11.92
C GLU A 194 4.86 10.21 -13.27
N LYS A 195 3.64 10.69 -13.61
CA LYS A 195 3.38 11.27 -14.93
C LYS A 195 3.86 12.72 -15.03
N SER A 196 3.76 13.51 -13.97
CA SER A 196 4.33 14.85 -13.96
C SER A 196 5.84 14.85 -13.74
N GLN A 197 6.45 13.70 -13.42
CA GLN A 197 7.89 13.56 -13.20
C GLN A 197 8.40 14.48 -12.10
N THR A 198 7.67 14.56 -10.99
CA THR A 198 7.97 15.46 -9.89
C THR A 198 7.82 14.80 -8.53
N VAL A 199 8.60 15.29 -7.57
CA VAL A 199 8.36 15.05 -6.15
C VAL A 199 7.79 16.32 -5.54
N SER A 200 6.62 16.23 -4.92
CA SER A 200 5.99 17.33 -4.18
C SER A 200 6.09 17.08 -2.68
N ALA A 201 6.02 18.16 -1.89
CA ALA A 201 5.92 18.09 -0.44
C ALA A 201 4.55 18.56 0.04
N LEU A 202 3.93 17.78 0.92
CA LEU A 202 2.71 18.14 1.65
C LEU A 202 3.06 18.28 3.14
N ALA A 203 2.53 19.29 3.82
CA ALA A 203 2.70 19.44 5.26
C ALA A 203 1.69 18.55 6.00
N ILE A 204 2.13 17.91 7.09
CA ILE A 204 1.31 17.06 7.96
C ILE A 204 0.88 17.90 9.18
N GLY A 205 -0.42 18.06 9.39
CA GLY A 205 -1.02 18.68 10.57
C GLY A 205 -0.99 17.75 11.80
N ASP A 206 -1.25 18.30 12.98
CA ASP A 206 -1.25 17.52 14.23
C ASP A 206 -2.36 16.46 14.26
N ASP A 207 -3.44 16.70 13.52
CA ASP A 207 -4.54 15.76 13.33
C ASP A 207 -4.31 14.81 12.15
N GLY A 208 -3.12 14.83 11.52
CA GLY A 208 -2.77 14.03 10.35
C GLY A 208 -3.37 14.50 9.02
N ARG A 209 -4.13 15.60 8.99
CA ARG A 209 -4.53 16.22 7.72
C ARG A 209 -3.32 16.77 6.99
N LEU A 210 -3.43 16.81 5.66
CA LEU A 210 -2.35 17.28 4.80
C LEU A 210 -2.70 18.63 4.16
N SER A 211 -1.71 19.49 3.95
CA SER A 211 -1.86 20.70 3.14
C SER A 211 -0.74 20.83 2.12
N THR A 212 -1.01 21.51 1.00
CA THR A 212 0.00 21.76 -0.02
C THR A 212 1.03 22.76 0.48
N THR A 213 2.31 22.50 0.24
CA THR A 213 3.38 23.46 0.57
C THR A 213 3.74 24.36 -0.62
N GLY A 214 3.32 23.97 -1.83
CA GLY A 214 3.77 24.59 -3.08
C GLY A 214 5.18 24.15 -3.52
N VAL A 215 5.89 23.38 -2.70
CA VAL A 215 7.22 22.86 -3.06
C VAL A 215 7.09 21.64 -3.96
N THR A 216 7.72 21.74 -5.13
CA THR A 216 7.79 20.68 -6.13
C THR A 216 9.18 20.65 -6.75
N LEU A 217 9.76 19.45 -6.89
CA LEU A 217 11.07 19.19 -7.47
C LEU A 217 10.91 18.33 -8.74
N PRO A 218 11.51 18.70 -9.88
CA PRO A 218 11.52 17.87 -11.07
C PRO A 218 12.47 16.68 -10.88
N ILE A 219 11.94 15.46 -10.95
CA ILE A 219 12.67 14.20 -10.82
C ILE A 219 12.16 13.23 -11.91
N PRO A 220 12.78 13.25 -13.11
CA PRO A 220 12.40 12.37 -14.21
C PRO A 220 12.38 10.89 -13.82
N GLY A 221 11.27 10.20 -14.11
CA GLY A 221 11.10 8.77 -13.85
C GLY A 221 10.84 8.38 -12.39
N VAL A 222 10.52 9.34 -11.51
CA VAL A 222 10.23 9.04 -10.11
C VAL A 222 8.96 8.18 -9.97
N ALA A 223 9.07 7.08 -9.23
CA ALA A 223 7.94 6.20 -8.93
C ALA A 223 7.95 5.66 -7.49
N TYR A 224 9.04 5.91 -6.75
CA TYR A 224 9.28 5.41 -5.39
C TYR A 224 10.23 6.35 -4.65
N LEU A 225 10.10 6.43 -3.33
CA LEU A 225 10.94 7.24 -2.44
C LEU A 225 11.36 6.38 -1.25
N LEU A 226 12.62 6.52 -0.82
CA LEU A 226 13.15 5.84 0.35
C LEU A 226 13.96 6.83 1.19
N ARG A 227 13.75 6.81 2.52
CA ARG A 227 14.64 7.49 3.46
C ARG A 227 15.87 6.59 3.67
N VAL A 228 17.06 7.15 3.45
CA VAL A 228 18.33 6.51 3.79
C VAL A 228 18.92 7.28 4.96
N ASP A 229 19.00 6.64 6.12
CA ASP A 229 19.70 7.23 7.26
C ASP A 229 21.20 7.09 7.00
N HIS A 230 21.87 8.21 6.75
CA HIS A 230 23.33 8.23 6.75
C HIS A 230 23.81 8.24 8.21
N PRO A 231 24.71 7.32 8.62
CA PRO A 231 25.42 7.52 9.88
C PRO A 231 26.16 8.86 9.77
N ASN A 232 25.86 9.78 10.67
CA ASN A 232 26.53 11.07 10.70
C ASN A 232 28.04 10.81 10.90
N PRO A 233 28.92 11.15 9.93
CA PRO A 233 30.35 10.95 10.10
C PRO A 233 30.95 11.81 11.24
N LEU A 234 30.15 12.71 11.83
CA LEU A 234 30.55 13.62 12.91
C LEU A 234 29.97 13.27 14.29
N SER A 235 29.23 12.17 14.45
CA SER A 235 28.92 11.66 15.79
C SER A 235 30.07 10.75 16.27
N GLY A 236 31.09 11.38 16.84
CA GLY A 236 32.17 10.74 17.59
C GLY A 236 31.78 10.37 19.01
#